data_AF-A0A355UIW4-F1
#
_entry.id   AF-A0A355UIW4-F1
#
_cell.length_a   1.000
_cell.length_b   1.000
_cell.length_c   1.000
_cell.angle_alpha   90.00
_cell.angle_beta   90.00
_cell.angle_gamma   90.00
#
_symmetry.space_group_name_H-M   'P 1'
#
loop_
_entity.id
_entity.type
_entity.pdbx_description
1 polymer ?
#
loop_
_entity_poly.entity_id
_entity_poly.type
_entity_poly.pdbx_seq_one_letter_code
_entity_poly.pdbx_strand_id
1 'polypeptide(L)' 'YASKESFGHTGFTGTYFWIEPKENLTFVFLANRVYPDQNNGKLSKKILEQIFMTCFTN' A
#
# COMPACT_ATOMS: atom_id res chain seq x y z
N TYR A 1 -8.51 -12.23 -1.17
CA TYR A 1 -9.06 -11.61 0.08
C TYR A 1 -7.88 -11.48 1.04
N ALA A 2 -7.51 -10.31 1.61
CA ALA A 2 -6.37 -10.28 2.52
C ALA A 2 -6.67 -11.15 3.75
N SER A 3 -5.71 -11.98 4.10
CA SER A 3 -5.85 -12.91 5.21
C SER A 3 -5.83 -12.18 6.56
N LYS A 4 -6.19 -12.90 7.64
CA LYS A 4 -6.01 -12.37 8.99
C LYS A 4 -4.53 -12.24 9.39
N GLU A 5 -3.64 -12.82 8.58
CA GLU A 5 -2.20 -12.81 8.78
C GLU A 5 -1.53 -11.68 8.00
N SER A 6 -2.26 -10.95 7.15
CA SER A 6 -1.70 -9.82 6.42
C SER A 6 -1.41 -8.65 7.36
N PHE A 7 -0.30 -7.97 7.13
CA PHE A 7 0.08 -6.80 7.90
C PHE A 7 0.83 -5.80 7.03
N GLY A 8 0.78 -4.54 7.44
CA GLY A 8 1.36 -3.45 6.67
C GLY A 8 1.36 -2.13 7.42
N HIS A 9 1.99 -1.13 6.83
CA HIS A 9 2.00 0.24 7.35
C HIS A 9 2.04 1.24 6.21
N THR A 10 1.40 2.39 6.44
CA THR A 10 1.44 3.54 5.56
C THR A 10 2.23 4.65 6.24
N GLY A 11 3.19 5.22 5.51
CA GLY A 11 4.03 6.32 5.92
C GLY A 11 3.47 7.62 5.39
N PHE A 12 3.45 8.64 6.25
CA PHE A 12 2.97 9.96 5.88
C PHE A 12 3.67 10.52 4.63
N THR A 13 4.96 10.29 4.44
CA THR A 13 5.72 10.84 3.32
C THR A 13 5.57 10.08 2.00
N GLY A 14 4.82 8.97 1.96
CA GLY A 14 4.58 8.18 0.74
C GLY A 14 5.18 6.77 0.75
N THR A 15 5.57 6.26 1.91
CA THR A 15 5.97 4.85 2.10
C THR A 15 4.73 3.97 2.28
N TYR A 16 4.67 2.83 1.63
CA TYR A 16 3.64 1.82 1.86
C TYR A 16 4.32 0.45 1.88
N PHE A 17 4.10 -0.31 2.94
CA PHE A 17 4.52 -1.71 2.99
C PHE A 17 3.31 -2.58 3.31
N TRP A 18 3.23 -3.73 2.65
CA TRP A 18 2.22 -4.75 2.91
C TRP A 18 2.82 -6.14 2.70
N ILE A 19 2.51 -7.06 3.60
CA ILE A 19 2.94 -8.46 3.54
C ILE A 19 1.69 -9.32 3.65
N GLU A 20 1.54 -10.26 2.72
CA GLU A 20 0.52 -11.32 2.72
C GLU A 20 1.24 -12.67 2.80
N PRO A 21 1.37 -13.23 4.02
CA PRO A 21 2.11 -14.47 4.22
C PRO A 21 1.53 -15.67 3.48
N LYS A 22 0.19 -15.76 3.35
CA LYS A 22 -0.47 -16.92 2.73
C LYS A 22 -0.15 -17.06 1.24
N GLU A 23 -0.01 -15.92 0.58
CA GLU A 23 0.28 -15.83 -0.85
C GLU A 23 1.78 -15.63 -1.13
N ASN A 24 2.63 -15.66 -0.09
CA ASN A 24 4.04 -15.32 -0.17
C ASN A 24 4.30 -14.01 -0.94
N LEU A 25 3.44 -13.02 -0.72
CA LEU A 25 3.44 -11.75 -1.44
C LEU A 25 3.95 -10.64 -0.52
N THR A 26 4.90 -9.87 -1.03
CA THR A 26 5.39 -8.64 -0.37
C THR A 26 5.26 -7.47 -1.33
N PHE A 27 4.61 -6.41 -0.88
CA PHE A 27 4.45 -5.16 -1.60
C PHE A 27 5.18 -4.03 -0.86
N VAL A 28 6.06 -3.34 -1.58
CA VAL A 28 6.75 -2.15 -1.08
C VAL A 28 6.63 -1.05 -2.12
N PHE A 29 6.13 0.10 -1.69
CA PHE A 29 6.07 1.30 -2.51
C PHE A 29 6.70 2.47 -1.77
N LEU A 30 7.65 3.13 -2.42
CA LEU A 30 8.36 4.28 -1.89
C LEU A 30 8.14 5.47 -2.81
N ALA A 31 7.54 6.52 -2.27
CA ALA A 31 7.44 7.81 -2.94
C ALA A 31 7.67 8.96 -1.97
N ASN A 32 7.92 10.13 -2.54
CA ASN A 32 7.88 11.40 -1.84
C ASN A 32 6.55 12.11 -2.17
N ARG A 33 5.47 11.73 -1.48
CA ARG A 33 4.13 12.29 -1.72
C ARG A 33 3.97 13.73 -1.20
N VAL A 34 4.93 14.23 -0.43
CA VAL A 34 4.89 15.59 0.13
C VAL A 34 5.56 16.62 -0.78
N TYR A 35 6.27 16.19 -1.82
CA TYR A 35 6.86 17.10 -2.81
C TYR A 35 5.96 17.29 -4.03
N PRO A 36 5.75 18.52 -4.53
CA PRO A 36 6.10 19.81 -3.90
C PRO A 36 5.09 20.27 -2.83
N ASP A 37 3.94 19.61 -2.73
CA ASP A 37 2.88 19.90 -1.75
C ASP A 37 2.14 18.62 -1.34
N GLN A 38 1.71 18.54 -0.08
CA GLN A 38 1.14 17.32 0.53
C GLN A 38 -0.35 17.10 0.23
N ASN A 39 -1.06 18.08 -0.35
CA ASN A 39 -2.52 18.04 -0.49
C ASN A 39 -3.00 17.09 -1.60
N ASN A 40 -2.09 16.54 -2.42
CA ASN A 40 -2.44 15.57 -3.46
C ASN A 40 -2.56 14.13 -2.91
N GLY A 41 -3.76 13.76 -2.46
CA GLY A 41 -4.06 12.42 -1.97
C GLY A 41 -4.25 11.34 -3.05
N LYS A 42 -4.18 11.67 -4.35
CA LYS A 42 -4.47 10.72 -5.44
C LYS A 42 -3.53 9.51 -5.43
N LEU A 43 -2.25 9.74 -5.10
CA LEU A 43 -1.27 8.67 -5.03
C LEU A 43 -1.59 7.68 -3.91
N SER A 44 -1.89 8.19 -2.71
CA SER A 44 -2.30 7.37 -1.56
C SER A 44 -3.51 6.50 -1.89
N LYS A 45 -4.53 7.10 -2.52
CA LYS A 45 -5.75 6.39 -2.92
C LYS A 45 -5.44 5.24 -3.88
N LYS A 46 -4.69 5.52 -4.96
CA LYS A 46 -4.32 4.50 -5.96
C LYS A 46 -3.52 3.35 -5.38
N ILE A 47 -2.62 3.62 -4.45
CA ILE A 47 -1.81 2.56 -3.82
C ILE A 47 -2.66 1.68 -2.92
N LEU A 48 -3.57 2.26 -2.14
CA LEU A 48 -4.49 1.48 -1.31
C LEU A 48 -5.43 0.62 -2.16
N GLU A 49 -5.94 1.17 -3.27
CA GLU A 49 -6.70 0.41 -4.27
C GLU A 49 -5.85 -0.73 -4.86
N GLN A 50 -4.59 -0.48 -5.22
CA GLN A 50 -3.70 -1.51 -5.75
C GLN A 50 -3.40 -2.62 -4.73
N ILE A 51 -3.10 -2.27 -3.47
CA ILE A 51 -2.91 -3.24 -2.39
C ILE A 51 -4.18 -4.06 -2.22
N PHE A 52 -5.34 -3.40 -2.25
CA PHE A 52 -6.63 -4.07 -2.17
C PHE A 52 -6.83 -5.03 -3.36
N MET A 53 -6.62 -4.61 -4.60
CA MET A 53 -6.77 -5.51 -5.76
C MET A 53 -5.78 -6.68 -5.69
N THR A 54 -4.51 -6.42 -5.39
CA THR A 54 -3.46 -7.45 -5.37
C THR A 54 -3.70 -8.49 -4.27
N CYS A 55 -4.15 -8.07 -3.09
CA CYS A 55 -4.37 -8.99 -1.96
C CYS A 55 -5.79 -9.56 -1.92
N PHE A 56 -6.78 -8.91 -2.55
CA PHE A 56 -8.19 -9.24 -2.35
C PHE A 56 -8.88 -9.95 -3.51
N THR A 57 -8.40 -9.88 -4.75
CA THR A 57 -9.12 -10.42 -5.92
C THR A 57 -8.50 -11.64 -6.61
N ASN A 58 -7.60 -12.36 -5.93
CA ASN A 58 -7.28 -13.75 -6.29
C ASN A 58 -8.05 -14.71 -5.39
#